data_AF-A0A837BRW3-F1
#
_entry.id   AF-A0A837BRW3-F1
#
_cell.length_a   1.000
_cell.length_b   1.000
_cell.length_c   1.000
_cell.angle_alpha   90.00
_cell.angle_beta   90.00
_cell.angle_gamma   90.00
#
_symmetry.space_group_name_H-M   'P 1'
#
loop_
_entity.id
_entity.type
_entity.pdbx_description
1 polymer ?
#
loop_
_entity_poly.entity_id
_entity_poly.type
_entity_poly.pdbx_seq_one_letter_code
_entity_poly.pdbx_strand_id
1 'polypeptide(L)'
;MRYLILEDGSVYAGEGFGGSQATKGEVVFTTGMTGYQEAITDQSYADQILVFTNPLIGNYGITLADYESLEPGIKGVICHEVARHPDNWRMQTTLPDFLKRLDVPGIQGIDTRKLVKKLRAYGTMKGQICDSKENSAAIAEQLKASQLSKDVVKRVATTKSYPVPGSKRNIVVVDFGLKNSILRELSKRDCNCIVLPYTTSAEKILSLHPDGVLLSNGPGDPLEMQGPVKMVQEVEKHVPLMGICMGHQVFALANGANTYKMKFGHRGFNHPVREIATGNIGFTSQNHGYAVSRDSIDPDILMVTHVEVNDGTIEGLRHKKYPAFSVQFHPDSTPGPHDEEGIFDYFMQMIDQRKDVENHA
;
A
#
# COMPACT_ATOMS: atom_id res chain seq x y z
N MET A 1 31.52 -0.06 1.63
CA MET A 1 30.87 1.22 1.25
C MET A 1 29.83 0.91 0.20
N ARG A 2 28.69 1.59 0.23
CA ARG A 2 27.58 1.37 -0.70
C ARG A 2 27.03 2.73 -1.14
N TYR A 3 26.48 2.78 -2.35
CA TYR A 3 26.04 4.01 -2.99
C TYR A 3 24.58 3.91 -3.42
N LEU A 4 23.82 4.98 -3.22
CA LEU A 4 22.59 5.24 -3.94
C LEU A 4 22.89 6.18 -5.09
N ILE A 5 22.58 5.74 -6.31
CA ILE A 5 22.71 6.54 -7.53
C ILE A 5 21.30 6.85 -8.03
N LEU A 6 20.95 8.12 -8.14
CA LEU A 6 19.67 8.57 -8.67
C LEU A 6 19.74 8.79 -10.18
N GLU A 7 18.58 8.74 -10.85
CA GLU A 7 18.49 8.97 -12.29
C GLU A 7 18.96 10.36 -12.72
N ASP A 8 18.97 11.35 -11.82
CA ASP A 8 19.51 12.69 -12.11
C ASP A 8 21.04 12.79 -11.99
N GLY A 9 21.72 11.68 -11.65
CA GLY A 9 23.17 11.60 -11.47
C GLY A 9 23.64 11.88 -10.04
N SER A 10 22.74 12.22 -9.11
CA SER A 10 23.11 12.39 -7.71
C SER A 10 23.59 11.08 -7.09
N VAL A 11 24.68 11.14 -6.33
CA VAL A 11 25.25 9.98 -5.63
C VAL A 11 25.27 10.25 -4.13
N TYR A 12 24.76 9.30 -3.35
CA TYR A 12 24.81 9.31 -1.90
C TYR A 12 25.62 8.10 -1.43
N ALA A 13 26.69 8.35 -0.67
CA ALA A 13 27.52 7.31 -0.10
C ALA A 13 27.08 6.99 1.33
N GLY A 14 27.18 5.71 1.70
CA GLY A 14 26.91 5.24 3.05
C GLY A 14 27.47 3.85 3.29
N GLU A 15 27.22 3.32 4.47
CA GLU A 15 27.63 1.98 4.85
C GLU A 15 26.55 0.97 4.47
N GLY A 16 26.94 -0.12 3.80
CA GLY A 16 26.00 -1.16 3.39
C GLY A 16 25.64 -2.09 4.55
N PHE A 17 24.38 -2.47 4.64
CA PHE A 17 23.88 -3.54 5.51
C PHE A 17 22.86 -4.41 4.77
N GLY A 18 22.43 -5.53 5.34
CA GLY A 18 21.48 -6.44 4.68
C GLY A 18 22.10 -7.23 3.53
N GLY A 19 21.34 -7.42 2.44
CA GLY A 19 21.76 -8.14 1.24
C GLY A 19 22.89 -7.45 0.47
N SER A 20 23.52 -8.21 -0.45
CA SER A 20 24.63 -7.73 -1.29
C SER A 20 24.25 -7.49 -2.75
N GLN A 21 23.01 -7.79 -3.15
CA GLN A 21 22.57 -7.57 -4.52
C GLN A 21 22.52 -6.08 -4.86
N ALA A 22 22.92 -5.76 -6.09
CA ALA A 22 22.60 -4.48 -6.68
C ALA A 22 21.13 -4.48 -7.10
N THR A 23 20.37 -3.50 -6.63
CA THR A 23 18.93 -3.41 -6.90
C THR A 23 18.58 -2.03 -7.42
N LYS A 24 17.51 -1.97 -8.22
CA LYS A 24 16.97 -0.73 -8.76
C LYS A 24 15.49 -0.63 -8.42
N GLY A 25 15.04 0.59 -8.15
CA GLY A 25 13.66 0.86 -7.77
C GLY A 25 13.33 2.34 -7.79
N GLU A 26 12.05 2.66 -7.60
CA GLU A 26 11.63 4.04 -7.35
C GLU A 26 11.97 4.43 -5.91
N VAL A 27 12.75 5.49 -5.72
CA VAL A 27 13.15 6.00 -4.42
C VAL A 27 12.01 6.83 -3.84
N VAL A 28 11.49 6.35 -2.72
CA VAL A 28 10.39 6.96 -1.98
C VAL A 28 10.80 7.18 -0.54
N PHE A 29 10.06 7.99 0.20
CA PHE A 29 10.32 8.19 1.62
C PHE A 29 9.06 7.99 2.44
N THR A 30 9.22 7.61 3.71
CA THR A 30 8.13 7.56 4.69
C THR A 30 8.42 8.44 5.90
N THR A 31 7.39 9.13 6.39
CA THR A 31 7.42 9.93 7.63
C THR A 31 7.14 9.10 8.89
N GLY A 32 6.91 7.79 8.73
CA GLY A 32 6.71 6.85 9.83
C GLY A 32 7.87 6.84 10.82
N MET A 33 7.57 7.06 12.10
CA MET A 33 8.58 7.03 13.17
C MET A 33 8.75 5.63 13.79
N THR A 34 7.73 4.79 13.69
CA THR A 34 7.73 3.38 14.14
C THR A 34 7.27 2.50 13.00
N GLY A 35 7.21 1.18 13.20
CA GLY A 35 6.61 0.29 12.21
C GLY A 35 7.47 0.03 10.97
N TYR A 36 8.80 0.07 11.11
CA TYR A 36 9.69 -0.10 9.95
C TYR A 36 9.58 -1.50 9.36
N GLN A 37 9.30 -2.53 10.16
CA GLN A 37 9.18 -3.90 9.64
C GLN A 37 7.92 -4.05 8.81
N GLU A 38 6.81 -3.54 9.32
CA GLU A 38 5.50 -3.53 8.68
C GLU A 38 5.59 -2.75 7.36
N ALA A 39 6.28 -1.60 7.36
CA ALA A 39 6.54 -0.83 6.14
C ALA A 39 7.46 -1.57 5.15
N ILE A 40 8.53 -2.24 5.61
CA ILE A 40 9.40 -3.04 4.75
C ILE A 40 8.66 -4.23 4.14
N THR A 41 7.71 -4.80 4.88
CA THR A 41 6.96 -5.99 4.47
C THR A 41 5.66 -5.69 3.73
N ASP A 42 5.31 -4.43 3.53
CA ASP A 42 4.14 -4.02 2.75
C ASP A 42 4.42 -4.11 1.24
N GLN A 43 3.58 -4.88 0.52
CA GLN A 43 3.71 -5.07 -0.92
C GLN A 43 3.44 -3.81 -1.74
N SER A 44 2.80 -2.78 -1.17
CA SER A 44 2.67 -1.47 -1.84
C SER A 44 4.04 -0.78 -2.07
N TYR A 45 5.10 -1.20 -1.36
CA TYR A 45 6.49 -0.80 -1.62
C TYR A 45 7.24 -1.70 -2.62
N ALA A 46 6.56 -2.63 -3.29
CA ALA A 46 7.23 -3.46 -4.29
C ALA A 46 7.84 -2.61 -5.41
N ASP A 47 9.05 -2.99 -5.84
CA ASP A 47 9.90 -2.20 -6.76
C ASP A 47 10.35 -0.83 -6.25
N GLN A 48 10.15 -0.51 -4.97
CA GLN A 48 10.56 0.76 -4.38
C GLN A 48 11.79 0.60 -3.48
N ILE A 49 12.56 1.66 -3.35
CA ILE A 49 13.64 1.82 -2.36
C ILE A 49 13.13 2.78 -1.30
N LEU A 50 12.96 2.29 -0.07
CA LEU A 50 12.34 3.03 1.01
C LEU A 50 13.37 3.82 1.82
N VAL A 51 13.20 5.14 1.86
CA VAL A 51 13.98 6.04 2.70
C VAL A 51 13.19 6.35 3.97
N PHE A 52 13.74 5.95 5.12
CA PHE A 52 13.17 6.33 6.41
C PHE A 52 13.62 7.73 6.81
N THR A 53 12.66 8.57 7.21
CA THR A 53 12.94 9.89 7.77
C THR A 53 13.32 9.84 9.24
N ASN A 54 12.82 8.84 10.00
CA ASN A 54 13.29 8.58 11.36
C ASN A 54 14.79 8.20 11.29
N PRO A 55 15.68 8.92 12.00
CA PRO A 55 17.10 8.69 11.90
C PRO A 55 17.53 7.30 12.38
N LEU A 56 16.88 6.73 13.40
CA LEU A 56 17.28 5.46 14.00
C LEU A 56 16.27 4.36 13.64
N ILE A 57 16.72 3.37 12.87
CA ILE A 57 15.90 2.24 12.42
C ILE A 57 16.45 0.91 12.96
N GLY A 58 15.57 -0.03 13.29
CA GLY A 58 15.95 -1.34 13.80
C GLY A 58 15.97 -1.46 15.33
N ASN A 59 15.58 -0.42 16.07
CA ASN A 59 15.69 -0.35 17.53
C ASN A 59 14.93 -1.47 18.29
N TYR A 60 13.83 -1.99 17.75
CA TYR A 60 13.05 -3.07 18.36
C TYR A 60 13.26 -4.44 17.68
N GLY A 61 14.26 -4.56 16.80
CA GLY A 61 14.52 -5.78 16.04
C GLY A 61 13.38 -6.16 15.09
N ILE A 62 13.22 -7.46 14.85
CA ILE A 62 12.24 -8.03 13.90
C ILE A 62 11.49 -9.17 14.59
N THR A 63 10.20 -9.30 14.32
CA THR A 63 9.31 -10.31 14.91
C THR A 63 8.30 -10.86 13.90
N LEU A 64 7.92 -12.13 14.00
CA LEU A 64 6.97 -12.76 13.08
C LEU A 64 5.62 -12.04 13.00
N ALA A 65 5.15 -11.47 14.11
CA ALA A 65 3.83 -10.85 14.20
C ALA A 65 3.69 -9.54 13.39
N ASP A 66 4.81 -8.90 13.04
CA ASP A 66 4.85 -7.60 12.34
C ASP A 66 5.07 -7.78 10.82
N TYR A 67 4.83 -8.97 10.28
CA TYR A 67 4.88 -9.23 8.84
C TYR A 67 3.55 -8.86 8.16
N GLU A 68 3.62 -7.91 7.22
CA GLU A 68 2.50 -7.56 6.35
C GLU A 68 2.44 -8.40 5.07
N SER A 69 3.55 -9.01 4.67
CA SER A 69 3.62 -10.05 3.64
C SER A 69 4.83 -10.95 3.89
N LEU A 70 4.78 -12.21 3.46
CA LEU A 70 5.87 -13.17 3.68
C LEU A 70 7.07 -12.93 2.75
N GLU A 71 6.81 -12.52 1.52
CA GLU A 71 7.81 -12.31 0.47
C GLU A 71 7.73 -10.86 -0.04
N PRO A 72 8.30 -9.90 0.69
CA PRO A 72 8.13 -8.49 0.35
C PRO A 72 8.89 -8.10 -0.91
N GLY A 73 8.23 -7.38 -1.81
CA GLY A 73 8.80 -6.95 -3.10
C GLY A 73 9.73 -5.74 -3.06
N ILE A 74 10.05 -5.20 -1.88
CA ILE A 74 10.89 -4.01 -1.70
C ILE A 74 12.29 -4.21 -2.27
N LYS A 75 12.89 -3.14 -2.82
CA LYS A 75 14.21 -3.20 -3.49
C LYS A 75 15.34 -2.65 -2.66
N GLY A 76 15.06 -1.93 -1.59
CA GLY A 76 16.11 -1.49 -0.68
C GLY A 76 15.61 -0.64 0.45
N VAL A 77 16.46 -0.50 1.46
CA VAL A 77 16.18 0.28 2.67
C VAL A 77 17.28 1.30 2.88
N ILE A 78 16.90 2.55 3.13
CA ILE A 78 17.83 3.65 3.40
C ILE A 78 17.45 4.30 4.71
N CYS A 79 18.43 4.45 5.59
CA CYS A 79 18.26 5.12 6.88
C CYS A 79 19.50 5.95 7.22
N HIS A 80 19.41 6.76 8.27
CA HIS A 80 20.55 7.50 8.77
C HIS A 80 21.45 6.60 9.64
N GLU A 81 20.86 5.85 10.57
CA GLU A 81 21.56 4.95 11.47
C GLU A 81 20.75 3.69 11.72
N VAL A 82 21.40 2.53 11.64
CA VAL A 82 20.84 1.26 12.12
C VAL A 82 21.21 1.06 13.58
N ALA A 83 20.24 0.63 14.39
CA ALA A 83 20.47 0.35 15.80
C ALA A 83 21.58 -0.71 15.98
N ARG A 84 22.64 -0.33 16.70
CA ARG A 84 23.76 -1.22 17.04
C ARG A 84 23.36 -2.35 17.99
N HIS A 85 22.48 -2.04 18.94
CA HIS A 85 21.95 -2.97 19.92
C HIS A 85 20.43 -2.84 19.95
N PRO A 86 19.71 -3.62 19.13
CA PRO A 86 18.25 -3.69 19.22
C PRO A 86 17.84 -4.41 20.51
N ASP A 87 16.77 -3.93 21.15
CA ASP A 87 16.21 -4.56 22.34
C ASP A 87 14.68 -4.39 22.38
N ASN A 88 13.99 -5.52 22.38
CA ASN A 88 12.55 -5.62 22.57
C ASN A 88 12.19 -7.05 22.95
N TRP A 89 11.24 -7.24 23.86
CA TRP A 89 10.79 -8.57 24.28
C TRP A 89 10.20 -9.43 23.15
N ARG A 90 9.70 -8.82 22.06
CA ARG A 90 9.18 -9.50 20.86
C ARG A 90 10.26 -9.83 19.83
N MET A 91 11.47 -9.29 19.99
CA MET A 91 12.54 -9.41 19.02
C MET A 91 12.97 -10.87 18.88
N GLN A 92 13.03 -11.34 17.62
CA GLN A 92 13.54 -12.66 17.26
C GLN A 92 14.85 -12.58 16.48
N THR A 93 15.14 -11.44 15.85
CA THR A 93 16.33 -11.24 15.01
C THR A 93 16.55 -9.74 14.76
N THR A 94 17.70 -9.38 14.20
CA THR A 94 18.07 -7.99 13.91
C THR A 94 17.58 -7.57 12.52
N LEU A 95 17.45 -6.27 12.28
CA LEU A 95 17.11 -5.73 10.97
C LEU A 95 18.17 -6.08 9.89
N PRO A 96 19.49 -5.93 10.12
CA PRO A 96 20.50 -6.37 9.15
C PRO A 96 20.39 -7.84 8.78
N ASP A 97 20.20 -8.73 9.75
CA ASP A 97 20.08 -10.17 9.49
C ASP A 97 18.80 -10.48 8.70
N PHE A 98 17.70 -9.80 9.03
CA PHE A 98 16.44 -9.94 8.31
C PHE A 98 16.57 -9.54 6.83
N LEU A 99 17.12 -8.35 6.55
CA LEU A 99 17.31 -7.91 5.17
C LEU A 99 18.33 -8.78 4.41
N LYS A 100 19.34 -9.32 5.10
CA LYS A 100 20.29 -10.27 4.50
C LYS A 100 19.61 -11.57 4.10
N ARG A 101 18.68 -12.10 4.89
CA ARG A 101 17.90 -13.31 4.54
C ARG A 101 16.97 -13.07 3.35
N LEU A 102 16.42 -11.86 3.21
CA LEU A 102 15.59 -11.47 2.07
C LEU A 102 16.40 -11.07 0.82
N ASP A 103 17.73 -11.03 0.92
CA ASP A 103 18.64 -10.49 -0.10
C ASP A 103 18.30 -9.05 -0.55
N VAL A 104 17.80 -8.24 0.40
CA VAL A 104 17.47 -6.82 0.19
C VAL A 104 18.61 -5.94 0.68
N PRO A 105 19.21 -5.09 -0.17
CA PRO A 105 20.30 -4.23 0.24
C PRO A 105 19.81 -3.03 1.06
N GLY A 106 20.54 -2.74 2.15
CA GLY A 106 20.39 -1.56 2.97
C GLY A 106 21.57 -0.59 2.85
N ILE A 107 21.33 0.70 3.05
CA ILE A 107 22.37 1.74 3.22
C ILE A 107 22.08 2.59 4.46
N GLN A 108 23.06 2.71 5.35
CA GLN A 108 23.05 3.64 6.49
C GLN A 108 24.08 4.76 6.30
N GLY A 109 24.00 5.82 7.10
CA GLY A 109 24.92 6.96 7.07
C GLY A 109 24.62 7.99 5.99
N ILE A 110 23.54 7.81 5.21
CA ILE A 110 23.06 8.82 4.25
C ILE A 110 22.36 9.95 5.02
N ASP A 111 22.55 11.19 4.57
CA ASP A 111 21.70 12.33 4.98
C ASP A 111 20.31 12.16 4.35
N THR A 112 19.45 11.41 5.06
CA THR A 112 18.08 11.13 4.63
C THR A 112 17.25 12.40 4.53
N ARG A 113 17.53 13.43 5.34
CA ARG A 113 16.85 14.72 5.28
C ARG A 113 17.15 15.46 3.97
N LYS A 114 18.41 15.49 3.53
CA LYS A 114 18.80 16.08 2.24
C LYS A 114 18.15 15.32 1.08
N LEU A 115 18.16 13.99 1.12
CA LEU A 115 17.51 13.15 0.11
C LEU A 115 16.00 13.42 0.03
N VAL A 116 15.31 13.43 1.17
CA VAL A 116 13.85 13.67 1.25
C VAL A 116 13.48 15.07 0.75
N LYS A 117 14.26 16.11 1.08
CA LYS A 117 14.04 17.46 0.54
C LYS A 117 14.12 17.47 -0.99
N LYS A 118 15.06 16.73 -1.57
CA LYS A 118 15.21 16.60 -3.02
C LYS A 118 13.99 15.89 -3.64
N LEU A 119 13.56 14.76 -3.06
CA LEU A 119 12.38 14.03 -3.54
C LEU A 119 11.09 14.87 -3.46
N ARG A 120 10.92 15.69 -2.40
CA ARG A 120 9.79 16.63 -2.32
C ARG A 120 9.86 17.75 -3.37
N ALA A 121 11.07 18.23 -3.67
CA ALA A 121 11.28 19.31 -4.64
C ALA A 121 11.06 18.87 -6.09
N TYR A 122 11.53 17.68 -6.47
CA TYR A 122 11.55 17.22 -7.86
C TYR A 122 10.64 16.03 -8.15
N GLY A 123 10.06 15.41 -7.12
CA GLY A 123 9.26 14.19 -7.21
C GLY A 123 10.04 12.93 -6.88
N THR A 124 9.36 11.78 -6.88
CA THR A 124 10.03 10.48 -6.79
C THR A 124 10.99 10.30 -7.97
N MET A 125 12.09 9.60 -7.72
CA MET A 125 13.12 9.36 -8.72
C MET A 125 13.46 7.89 -8.77
N LYS A 126 13.90 7.41 -9.92
CA LYS A 126 14.50 6.07 -10.00
C LYS A 126 15.88 6.10 -9.38
N GLY A 127 16.23 5.03 -8.66
CA GLY A 127 17.52 4.88 -8.02
C GLY A 127 18.03 3.45 -8.09
N GLN A 128 19.35 3.32 -7.98
CA GLN A 128 20.04 2.04 -7.89
C GLN A 128 20.95 2.03 -6.67
N ILE A 129 20.89 0.93 -5.92
CA ILE A 129 21.83 0.63 -4.83
C ILE A 129 22.94 -0.26 -5.38
N CYS A 130 24.19 0.15 -5.21
CA CYS A 130 25.35 -0.60 -5.69
C CYS A 130 26.61 -0.37 -4.83
N ASP A 131 27.57 -1.30 -4.88
CA ASP A 131 28.79 -1.26 -4.07
C ASP A 131 29.95 -0.49 -4.74
N SER A 132 29.80 -0.11 -6.01
CA SER A 132 30.75 0.74 -6.73
C SER A 132 30.08 2.01 -7.26
N LYS A 133 30.82 3.12 -7.24
CA LYS A 133 30.44 4.39 -7.88
C LYS A 133 30.95 4.50 -9.32
N GLU A 134 31.77 3.54 -9.75
CA GLU A 134 32.26 3.48 -11.13
C GLU A 134 31.05 3.31 -12.05
N ASN A 135 31.00 4.09 -13.13
CA ASN A 135 29.87 4.15 -14.07
C ASN A 135 28.58 4.79 -13.54
N SER A 136 28.64 5.66 -12.52
CA SER A 136 27.45 6.37 -12.02
C SER A 136 26.66 7.12 -13.10
N ALA A 137 27.36 7.71 -14.08
CA ALA A 137 26.73 8.36 -15.23
C ALA A 137 25.95 7.38 -16.11
N ALA A 138 26.55 6.23 -16.43
CA ALA A 138 25.88 5.20 -17.23
C ALA A 138 24.68 4.58 -16.48
N ILE A 139 24.79 4.37 -15.16
CA ILE A 139 23.69 3.91 -14.32
C ILE A 139 22.54 4.93 -14.33
N ALA A 140 22.84 6.22 -14.20
CA ALA A 140 21.82 7.28 -14.25
C ALA A 140 21.10 7.30 -15.61
N GLU A 141 21.82 7.15 -16.73
CA GLU A 141 21.21 7.06 -18.07
C GLU A 141 20.33 5.82 -18.21
N GLN A 142 20.78 4.65 -17.74
CA GLN A 142 20.00 3.42 -17.75
C GLN A 142 18.72 3.54 -16.90
N LEU A 143 18.81 4.20 -15.73
CA LEU A 143 17.65 4.44 -14.88
C LEU A 143 16.61 5.30 -15.61
N LYS A 144 17.01 6.41 -16.24
CA LYS A 144 16.10 7.25 -17.04
C LYS A 144 15.36 6.45 -18.10
N ALA A 145 16.07 5.59 -18.83
CA ALA A 145 15.50 4.77 -19.91
C ALA A 145 14.63 3.59 -19.42
N SER A 146 14.77 3.16 -18.17
CA SER A 146 14.10 1.96 -17.66
C SER A 146 12.63 2.19 -17.28
N GLN A 147 11.78 1.17 -17.45
CA GLN A 147 10.44 1.10 -16.84
C GLN A 147 10.51 0.15 -15.65
N LEU A 148 10.56 0.69 -14.42
CA LEU A 148 10.75 -0.13 -13.22
C LEU A 148 9.45 -0.76 -12.72
N SER A 149 8.34 -0.02 -12.75
CA SER A 149 7.12 -0.38 -12.01
C SER A 149 6.00 -0.97 -12.87
N LYS A 150 6.33 -1.70 -13.94
CA LYS A 150 5.34 -2.34 -14.81
C LYS A 150 4.97 -3.73 -14.28
N ASP A 151 3.68 -4.09 -14.34
CA ASP A 151 3.16 -5.41 -13.99
C ASP A 151 3.55 -5.85 -12.56
N VAL A 152 3.66 -4.91 -11.61
CA VAL A 152 4.11 -5.21 -10.23
C VAL A 152 3.11 -6.09 -9.50
N VAL A 153 1.81 -5.78 -9.63
CA VAL A 153 0.70 -6.55 -9.03
C VAL A 153 0.79 -8.03 -9.43
N LYS A 154 1.14 -8.33 -10.68
CA LYS A 154 1.29 -9.72 -11.17
C LYS A 154 2.31 -10.54 -10.38
N ARG A 155 3.33 -9.88 -9.81
CA ARG A 155 4.41 -10.54 -9.07
C ARG A 155 4.14 -10.66 -7.59
N VAL A 156 3.34 -9.77 -7.02
CA VAL A 156 3.08 -9.72 -5.56
C VAL A 156 1.73 -10.30 -5.15
N ALA A 157 0.73 -10.27 -6.03
CA ALA A 157 -0.58 -10.82 -5.76
C ALA A 157 -0.53 -12.35 -5.74
N THR A 158 -1.40 -12.97 -4.93
CA THR A 158 -1.52 -14.42 -4.90
C THR A 158 -1.90 -14.99 -6.27
N THR A 159 -1.31 -16.14 -6.60
CA THR A 159 -1.65 -16.91 -7.82
C THR A 159 -2.70 -17.98 -7.56
N LYS A 160 -2.91 -18.36 -6.29
CA LYS A 160 -3.87 -19.40 -5.89
C LYS A 160 -4.81 -18.83 -4.84
N SER A 161 -6.09 -19.20 -4.95
CA SER A 161 -7.07 -18.85 -3.94
C SER A 161 -6.80 -19.61 -2.65
N TYR A 162 -7.00 -18.97 -1.51
CA TYR A 162 -6.87 -19.61 -0.20
C TYR A 162 -7.94 -19.10 0.78
N PRO A 163 -8.44 -19.95 1.69
CA PRO A 163 -9.38 -19.54 2.72
C PRO A 163 -8.66 -18.94 3.92
N VAL A 164 -9.32 -17.99 4.58
CA VAL A 164 -9.01 -17.52 5.93
C VAL A 164 -10.25 -17.83 6.78
N PRO A 165 -10.24 -18.93 7.55
CA PRO A 165 -11.44 -19.41 8.22
C PRO A 165 -12.00 -18.40 9.22
N GLY A 166 -13.32 -18.24 9.17
CA GLY A 166 -14.16 -17.56 10.15
C GLY A 166 -15.54 -18.22 10.12
N SER A 167 -16.49 -17.70 10.89
CA SER A 167 -17.80 -18.38 11.01
C SER A 167 -19.01 -17.55 10.61
N LYS A 168 -18.88 -16.22 10.49
CA LYS A 168 -20.05 -15.34 10.42
C LYS A 168 -20.41 -14.85 9.02
N ARG A 169 -19.53 -14.07 8.38
CA ARG A 169 -19.81 -13.41 7.08
C ARG A 169 -18.85 -13.89 6.01
N ASN A 170 -19.36 -14.26 4.85
CA ASN A 170 -18.56 -14.74 3.73
C ASN A 170 -18.04 -13.56 2.91
N ILE A 171 -16.75 -13.25 3.05
CA ILE A 171 -16.11 -12.12 2.35
C ILE A 171 -15.16 -12.65 1.28
N VAL A 172 -15.33 -12.21 0.05
CA VAL A 172 -14.31 -12.41 -0.99
C VAL A 172 -13.33 -11.24 -0.94
N VAL A 173 -12.04 -11.54 -0.82
CA VAL A 173 -10.96 -10.54 -0.85
C VAL A 173 -10.22 -10.68 -2.17
N VAL A 174 -10.18 -9.62 -2.98
CA VAL A 174 -9.41 -9.60 -4.22
C VAL A 174 -8.02 -9.04 -3.92
N ASP A 175 -7.01 -9.87 -4.11
CA ASP A 175 -5.62 -9.58 -3.74
C ASP A 175 -4.89 -8.82 -4.86
N PHE A 176 -4.56 -7.55 -4.61
CA PHE A 176 -3.78 -6.68 -5.48
C PHE A 176 -2.32 -6.50 -4.99
N GLY A 177 -1.90 -7.25 -3.96
CA GLY A 177 -0.74 -6.94 -3.12
C GLY A 177 -1.16 -6.70 -1.67
N LEU A 178 -2.05 -7.56 -1.18
CA LEU A 178 -2.73 -7.49 0.10
C LEU A 178 -1.75 -7.44 1.28
N LYS A 179 -2.03 -6.55 2.23
CA LYS A 179 -1.44 -6.56 3.57
C LYS A 179 -2.17 -7.53 4.51
N ASN A 180 -1.42 -8.30 5.29
CA ASN A 180 -1.97 -9.23 6.28
C ASN A 180 -2.86 -8.55 7.33
N SER A 181 -2.62 -7.28 7.66
CA SER A 181 -3.48 -6.49 8.57
C SER A 181 -4.93 -6.40 8.11
N ILE A 182 -5.20 -6.29 6.82
CA ILE A 182 -6.58 -6.30 6.28
C ILE A 182 -7.27 -7.63 6.64
N LEU A 183 -6.58 -8.76 6.49
CA LEU A 183 -7.12 -10.06 6.88
C LEU A 183 -7.34 -10.14 8.39
N ARG A 184 -6.44 -9.59 9.19
CA ARG A 184 -6.61 -9.53 10.66
C ARG A 184 -7.84 -8.71 11.05
N GLU A 185 -8.10 -7.57 10.40
CA GLU A 185 -9.29 -6.76 10.65
C GLU A 185 -10.60 -7.48 10.29
N LEU A 186 -10.59 -8.26 9.21
CA LEU A 186 -11.72 -9.11 8.84
C LEU A 186 -11.90 -10.28 9.82
N SER A 187 -10.82 -10.94 10.23
CA SER A 187 -10.87 -12.03 11.23
C SER A 187 -11.30 -11.54 12.61
N LYS A 188 -10.90 -10.34 13.05
CA LYS A 188 -11.41 -9.71 14.29
C LYS A 188 -12.93 -9.57 14.30
N ARG A 189 -13.55 -9.46 13.11
CA ARG A 189 -15.00 -9.35 12.89
C ARG A 189 -15.65 -10.69 12.54
N ASP A 190 -14.92 -11.79 12.71
CA ASP A 190 -15.30 -13.17 12.44
C ASP A 190 -15.79 -13.41 10.99
N CYS A 191 -15.14 -12.71 10.04
CA CYS A 191 -15.38 -12.95 8.63
C CYS A 191 -14.73 -14.27 8.20
N ASN A 192 -15.49 -15.09 7.48
CA ASN A 192 -14.98 -16.20 6.70
C ASN A 192 -14.51 -15.65 5.35
N CYS A 193 -13.20 -15.56 5.11
CA CYS A 193 -12.68 -14.95 3.90
C CYS A 193 -12.19 -15.99 2.89
N ILE A 194 -12.39 -15.70 1.60
CA ILE A 194 -11.70 -16.37 0.50
C ILE A 194 -10.88 -15.31 -0.24
N VAL A 195 -9.57 -15.45 -0.22
CA VAL A 195 -8.66 -14.57 -0.96
C VAL A 195 -8.53 -15.12 -2.37
N LEU A 196 -8.74 -14.25 -3.37
CA LEU A 196 -8.71 -14.58 -4.79
C LEU A 196 -7.64 -13.75 -5.52
N PRO A 197 -6.99 -14.32 -6.55
CA PRO A 197 -6.09 -13.57 -7.43
C PRO A 197 -6.79 -12.36 -8.07
N TYR A 198 -6.05 -11.27 -8.32
CA TYR A 198 -6.56 -10.07 -8.99
C TYR A 198 -7.15 -10.31 -10.39
N THR A 199 -6.80 -11.41 -11.03
CA THR A 199 -7.28 -11.78 -12.37
C THR A 199 -8.63 -12.50 -12.35
N THR A 200 -9.22 -12.73 -11.18
CA THR A 200 -10.48 -13.46 -11.04
C THR A 200 -11.65 -12.67 -11.66
N SER A 201 -12.50 -13.35 -12.43
CA SER A 201 -13.67 -12.75 -13.07
C SER A 201 -14.80 -12.47 -12.07
N ALA A 202 -15.65 -11.50 -12.40
CA ALA A 202 -16.87 -11.22 -11.64
C ALA A 202 -17.78 -12.45 -11.52
N GLU A 203 -17.96 -13.19 -12.61
CA GLU A 203 -18.74 -14.44 -12.61
C GLU A 203 -18.23 -15.44 -11.55
N LYS A 204 -16.91 -15.63 -11.49
CA LYS A 204 -16.31 -16.55 -10.52
C LYS A 204 -16.50 -16.05 -9.09
N ILE A 205 -16.34 -14.75 -8.85
CA ILE A 205 -16.59 -14.13 -7.54
C ILE A 205 -18.05 -14.35 -7.11
N LEU A 206 -19.00 -14.02 -7.98
CA LEU A 206 -20.43 -14.10 -7.68
C LEU A 206 -20.91 -15.55 -7.51
N SER A 207 -20.29 -16.53 -8.19
CA SER A 207 -20.58 -17.96 -8.01
C SER A 207 -20.26 -18.49 -6.60
N LEU A 208 -19.46 -17.76 -5.83
CA LEU A 208 -19.17 -18.09 -4.43
C LEU A 208 -20.25 -17.58 -3.47
N HIS A 209 -21.26 -16.86 -3.98
CA HIS A 209 -22.32 -16.24 -3.20
C HIS A 209 -21.79 -15.44 -1.99
N PRO A 210 -20.85 -14.49 -2.20
CA PRO A 210 -20.29 -13.72 -1.10
C PRO A 210 -21.33 -12.78 -0.50
N ASP A 211 -21.23 -12.57 0.81
CA ASP A 211 -21.99 -11.54 1.52
C ASP A 211 -21.45 -10.14 1.17
N GLY A 212 -20.15 -10.02 0.89
CA GLY A 212 -19.50 -8.80 0.40
C GLY A 212 -18.14 -9.05 -0.23
N VAL A 213 -17.62 -8.05 -0.95
CA VAL A 213 -16.33 -8.10 -1.65
C VAL A 213 -15.43 -6.97 -1.18
N LEU A 214 -14.19 -7.30 -0.81
CA LEU A 214 -13.16 -6.32 -0.46
C LEU A 214 -12.06 -6.32 -1.52
N LEU A 215 -11.74 -5.14 -2.06
CA LEU A 215 -10.61 -4.89 -2.95
C LEU A 215 -9.43 -4.38 -2.11
N SER A 216 -8.37 -5.17 -2.07
CA SER A 216 -7.20 -4.87 -1.21
C SER A 216 -6.33 -3.73 -1.74
N ASN A 217 -5.33 -3.36 -0.94
CA ASN A 217 -4.25 -2.48 -1.36
C ASN A 217 -3.30 -3.19 -2.36
N GLY A 218 -2.38 -2.43 -2.94
CA GLY A 218 -1.38 -2.98 -3.85
C GLY A 218 -0.39 -1.94 -4.36
N PRO A 219 0.68 -2.36 -5.05
CA PRO A 219 1.65 -1.48 -5.70
C PRO A 219 1.24 -1.13 -7.13
N GLY A 220 1.95 -0.16 -7.72
CA GLY A 220 1.91 0.10 -9.16
C GLY A 220 0.86 1.12 -9.59
N ASP A 221 0.63 1.16 -10.90
CA ASP A 221 -0.28 2.11 -11.56
C ASP A 221 -1.69 1.49 -11.69
N PRO A 222 -2.74 2.14 -11.15
CA PRO A 222 -4.11 1.63 -11.27
C PRO A 222 -4.60 1.55 -12.73
N LEU A 223 -4.00 2.28 -13.68
CA LEU A 223 -4.35 2.18 -15.09
C LEU A 223 -3.97 0.84 -15.72
N GLU A 224 -3.05 0.08 -15.11
CA GLU A 224 -2.74 -1.30 -15.52
C GLU A 224 -3.84 -2.30 -15.11
N MET A 225 -4.77 -1.90 -14.24
CA MET A 225 -5.80 -2.76 -13.63
C MET A 225 -7.08 -2.90 -14.46
N GLN A 226 -6.97 -2.95 -15.80
CA GLN A 226 -8.12 -2.99 -16.73
C GLN A 226 -9.04 -4.21 -16.52
N GLY A 227 -8.47 -5.37 -16.17
CA GLY A 227 -9.26 -6.56 -15.82
C GLY A 227 -10.08 -6.35 -14.54
N PRO A 228 -9.42 -6.02 -13.41
CA PRO A 228 -10.09 -5.65 -12.16
C PRO A 228 -11.16 -4.56 -12.31
N VAL A 229 -10.93 -3.52 -13.12
CA VAL A 229 -11.92 -2.45 -13.40
C VAL A 229 -13.23 -3.04 -13.94
N LYS A 230 -13.15 -3.94 -14.94
CA LYS A 230 -14.34 -4.62 -15.49
C LYS A 230 -15.00 -5.55 -14.48
N MET A 231 -14.22 -6.19 -13.62
CA MET A 231 -14.74 -7.04 -12.55
C MET A 231 -15.56 -6.22 -11.55
N VAL A 232 -15.03 -5.07 -11.11
CA VAL A 232 -15.70 -4.19 -10.14
C VAL A 232 -17.01 -3.64 -10.69
N GLN A 233 -17.01 -3.19 -11.95
CA GLN A 233 -18.21 -2.71 -12.66
C GLN A 233 -19.38 -3.70 -12.64
N GLU A 234 -19.09 -5.01 -12.53
CA GLU A 234 -20.12 -6.02 -12.44
C GLU A 234 -20.44 -6.38 -10.99
N VAL A 235 -19.42 -6.64 -10.17
CA VAL A 235 -19.59 -7.08 -8.77
C VAL A 235 -20.36 -6.06 -7.93
N GLU A 236 -20.07 -4.77 -8.08
CA GLU A 236 -20.69 -3.71 -7.25
C GLU A 236 -22.22 -3.62 -7.43
N LYS A 237 -22.75 -4.11 -8.56
CA LYS A 237 -24.20 -4.14 -8.83
C LYS A 237 -24.96 -5.13 -7.97
N HIS A 238 -24.27 -6.16 -7.47
CA HIS A 238 -24.89 -7.34 -6.86
C HIS A 238 -24.62 -7.43 -5.36
N VAL A 239 -23.43 -7.02 -4.91
CA VAL A 239 -23.01 -7.22 -3.51
C VAL A 239 -22.32 -5.99 -2.92
N PRO A 240 -22.40 -5.80 -1.59
CA PRO A 240 -21.62 -4.81 -0.85
C PRO A 240 -20.13 -4.86 -1.23
N LEU A 241 -19.55 -3.72 -1.59
CA LEU A 241 -18.16 -3.63 -2.01
C LEU A 241 -17.40 -2.55 -1.24
N MET A 242 -16.19 -2.90 -0.78
CA MET A 242 -15.25 -1.97 -0.15
C MET A 242 -13.90 -2.00 -0.87
N GLY A 243 -13.32 -0.84 -1.18
CA GLY A 243 -11.97 -0.73 -1.73
C GLY A 243 -10.99 0.01 -0.83
N ILE A 244 -9.74 -0.47 -0.74
CA ILE A 244 -8.66 0.16 0.05
C ILE A 244 -7.47 0.48 -0.85
N CYS A 245 -6.95 1.71 -0.80
CA CYS A 245 -5.75 2.16 -1.54
C CYS A 245 -5.83 1.86 -3.05
N MET A 246 -5.15 0.82 -3.55
CA MET A 246 -5.31 0.35 -4.94
C MET A 246 -6.79 0.01 -5.24
N GLY A 247 -7.48 -0.66 -4.32
CA GLY A 247 -8.91 -0.93 -4.43
C GLY A 247 -9.78 0.33 -4.56
N HIS A 248 -9.39 1.44 -3.93
CA HIS A 248 -10.07 2.74 -4.11
C HIS A 248 -9.90 3.29 -5.51
N GLN A 249 -8.68 3.21 -6.06
CA GLN A 249 -8.37 3.69 -7.39
C GLN A 249 -9.06 2.85 -8.47
N VAL A 250 -9.04 1.52 -8.32
CA VAL A 250 -9.77 0.60 -9.23
C VAL A 250 -11.28 0.85 -9.17
N PHE A 251 -11.84 1.07 -7.97
CA PHE A 251 -13.25 1.43 -7.80
C PHE A 251 -13.60 2.76 -8.49
N ALA A 252 -12.75 3.78 -8.35
CA ALA A 252 -12.95 5.06 -9.01
C ALA A 252 -12.92 4.93 -10.54
N LEU A 253 -11.95 4.18 -11.08
CA LEU A 253 -11.83 3.91 -12.52
C LEU A 253 -13.02 3.11 -13.07
N ALA A 254 -13.50 2.10 -12.32
CA ALA A 254 -14.71 1.34 -12.66
C ALA A 254 -15.94 2.25 -12.85
N ASN A 255 -15.99 3.34 -12.10
CA ASN A 255 -17.08 4.30 -12.07
C ASN A 255 -16.80 5.58 -12.86
N GLY A 256 -15.86 5.53 -13.82
CA GLY A 256 -15.65 6.57 -14.82
C GLY A 256 -14.74 7.73 -14.39
N ALA A 257 -14.20 7.70 -13.17
CA ALA A 257 -13.20 8.68 -12.75
C ALA A 257 -11.80 8.34 -13.32
N ASN A 258 -10.90 9.31 -13.29
CA ASN A 258 -9.51 9.20 -13.72
C ASN A 258 -8.56 9.19 -12.51
N THR A 259 -7.37 8.62 -12.71
CA THR A 259 -6.27 8.65 -11.74
C THR A 259 -5.06 9.37 -12.31
N TYR A 260 -4.19 9.88 -11.44
CA TYR A 260 -2.95 10.54 -11.83
C TYR A 260 -1.82 10.19 -10.88
N LYS A 261 -0.58 10.22 -11.38
CA LYS A 261 0.62 10.03 -10.55
C LYS A 261 0.90 11.31 -9.76
N MET A 262 1.00 11.18 -8.44
CA MET A 262 1.36 12.28 -7.56
C MET A 262 2.85 12.58 -7.66
N LYS A 263 3.23 13.81 -7.31
CA LYS A 263 4.64 14.24 -7.34
C LYS A 263 5.54 13.36 -6.48
N PHE A 264 5.16 13.15 -5.21
CA PHE A 264 5.89 12.26 -4.30
C PHE A 264 4.99 11.31 -3.50
N GLY A 265 3.67 11.39 -3.67
CA GLY A 265 2.69 10.55 -2.99
C GLY A 265 2.55 10.82 -1.49
N HIS A 266 1.65 10.07 -0.84
CA HIS A 266 1.48 10.08 0.61
C HIS A 266 2.03 8.80 1.21
N ARG A 267 2.97 8.96 2.15
CA ARG A 267 3.77 7.88 2.76
C ARG A 267 4.10 8.27 4.18
N GLY A 268 3.27 7.83 5.11
CA GLY A 268 3.34 8.28 6.49
C GLY A 268 2.10 7.91 7.28
N PHE A 269 2.18 8.10 8.60
CA PHE A 269 1.11 7.70 9.55
C PHE A 269 0.50 8.90 10.27
N ASN A 270 0.70 10.08 9.70
CA ASN A 270 0.32 11.36 10.29
C ASN A 270 -0.49 12.21 9.30
N HIS A 271 -1.18 11.56 8.36
CA HIS A 271 -1.99 12.22 7.35
C HIS A 271 -3.41 12.48 7.90
N PRO A 272 -3.79 13.75 8.12
CA PRO A 272 -5.13 14.12 8.55
C PRO A 272 -6.11 14.01 7.38
N VAL A 273 -7.12 13.17 7.54
CA VAL A 273 -8.19 12.98 6.57
C VAL A 273 -9.51 13.41 7.19
N ARG A 274 -10.27 14.24 6.47
CA ARG A 274 -11.58 14.73 6.90
C ARG A 274 -12.69 13.92 6.24
N GLU A 275 -13.59 13.37 7.04
CA GLU A 275 -14.88 12.89 6.57
C GLU A 275 -15.81 14.09 6.30
N ILE A 276 -16.33 14.22 5.08
CA ILE A 276 -17.12 15.38 4.66
C ILE A 276 -18.46 15.45 5.40
N ALA A 277 -19.13 14.32 5.62
CA ALA A 277 -20.49 14.30 6.14
C ALA A 277 -20.57 14.76 7.61
N THR A 278 -19.62 14.34 8.44
CA THR A 278 -19.58 14.69 9.87
C THR A 278 -18.65 15.86 10.17
N GLY A 279 -17.65 16.12 9.31
CA GLY A 279 -16.56 17.04 9.58
C GLY A 279 -15.47 16.47 10.50
N ASN A 280 -15.57 15.22 10.93
CA ASN A 280 -14.57 14.55 11.74
C ASN A 280 -13.24 14.43 10.99
N ILE A 281 -12.14 14.48 11.74
CA ILE A 281 -10.78 14.33 11.20
C ILE A 281 -10.11 13.18 11.94
N GLY A 282 -9.73 12.14 11.20
CA GLY A 282 -8.89 11.04 11.67
C GLY A 282 -7.45 11.19 11.15
N PHE A 283 -6.48 10.75 11.94
CA PHE A 283 -5.14 10.53 11.42
C PHE A 283 -5.07 9.15 10.77
N THR A 284 -4.43 9.07 9.60
CA THR A 284 -4.43 7.87 8.77
C THR A 284 -3.02 7.41 8.40
N SER A 285 -2.90 6.11 8.18
CA SER A 285 -1.75 5.49 7.51
C SER A 285 -1.94 5.55 6.00
N GLN A 286 -0.96 6.09 5.28
CA GLN A 286 -1.01 6.24 3.83
C GLN A 286 0.28 5.71 3.19
N ASN A 287 0.11 4.99 2.08
CA ASN A 287 1.18 4.51 1.21
C ASN A 287 0.71 4.42 -0.25
N HIS A 288 0.60 5.57 -0.93
CA HIS A 288 0.22 5.61 -2.33
C HIS A 288 0.95 6.71 -3.12
N GLY A 289 1.29 6.39 -4.37
CA GLY A 289 1.90 7.32 -5.33
C GLY A 289 0.93 7.85 -6.39
N TYR A 290 -0.31 7.37 -6.38
CA TYR A 290 -1.37 7.73 -7.31
C TYR A 290 -2.58 8.24 -6.53
N ALA A 291 -3.40 9.08 -7.14
CA ALA A 291 -4.62 9.60 -6.54
C ALA A 291 -5.73 9.72 -7.60
N VAL A 292 -6.98 9.76 -7.14
CA VAL A 292 -8.15 10.02 -8.00
C VAL A 292 -8.24 11.51 -8.31
N SER A 293 -8.47 11.85 -9.58
CA SER A 293 -8.64 13.23 -10.03
C SER A 293 -10.03 13.74 -9.66
N ARG A 294 -10.09 14.77 -8.81
CA ARG A 294 -11.35 15.39 -8.36
C ARG A 294 -12.25 15.81 -9.52
N ASP A 295 -11.67 16.43 -10.55
CA ASP A 295 -12.41 17.00 -11.68
C ASP A 295 -13.00 15.94 -12.62
N SER A 296 -12.58 14.68 -12.49
CA SER A 296 -13.09 13.56 -13.28
C SER A 296 -14.24 12.79 -12.60
N ILE A 297 -14.58 13.15 -11.36
CA ILE A 297 -15.62 12.45 -10.61
C ILE A 297 -16.98 12.97 -11.09
N ASP A 298 -17.77 12.08 -11.69
CA ASP A 298 -19.18 12.38 -11.99
C ASP A 298 -20.00 12.39 -10.69
N PRO A 299 -20.51 13.56 -10.26
CA PRO A 299 -21.27 13.66 -9.03
C PRO A 299 -22.59 12.91 -9.10
N ASP A 300 -23.14 12.56 -10.28
CA ASP A 300 -24.38 11.79 -10.38
C ASP A 300 -24.18 10.30 -10.09
N ILE A 301 -22.92 9.82 -10.17
CA ILE A 301 -22.55 8.43 -9.91
C ILE A 301 -21.90 8.28 -8.53
N LEU A 302 -20.92 9.15 -8.23
CA LEU A 302 -20.06 9.05 -7.06
C LEU A 302 -20.21 10.24 -6.12
N MET A 303 -20.17 9.96 -4.82
CA MET A 303 -20.08 10.95 -3.76
C MET A 303 -18.68 10.92 -3.16
N VAL A 304 -18.02 12.08 -3.06
CA VAL A 304 -16.78 12.21 -2.29
C VAL A 304 -17.12 12.11 -0.81
N THR A 305 -16.45 11.20 -0.09
CA THR A 305 -16.68 10.98 1.35
C THR A 305 -15.56 11.53 2.21
N HIS A 306 -14.31 11.46 1.72
CA HIS A 306 -13.14 11.88 2.48
C HIS A 306 -12.18 12.71 1.63
N VAL A 307 -11.49 13.65 2.28
CA VAL A 307 -10.47 14.51 1.66
C VAL A 307 -9.27 14.67 2.58
N GLU A 308 -8.06 14.72 2.01
CA GLU A 308 -6.84 15.01 2.74
C GLU A 308 -6.81 16.51 3.11
N VAL A 309 -6.47 16.84 4.35
CA VAL A 309 -6.59 18.21 4.88
C VAL A 309 -5.45 19.14 4.43
N ASN A 310 -4.25 18.62 4.23
CA ASN A 310 -3.07 19.37 3.82
C ASN A 310 -3.10 19.76 2.34
N ASP A 311 -3.54 18.88 1.43
CA ASP A 311 -3.46 19.13 -0.02
C ASP A 311 -4.78 18.94 -0.79
N GLY A 312 -5.84 18.48 -0.13
CA GLY A 312 -7.17 18.38 -0.71
C GLY A 312 -7.38 17.21 -1.66
N THR A 313 -6.47 16.22 -1.71
CA THR A 313 -6.67 14.99 -2.49
C THR A 313 -7.92 14.23 -2.05
N ILE A 314 -8.46 13.46 -2.98
CA ILE A 314 -9.62 12.60 -2.72
C ILE A 314 -9.15 11.38 -1.93
N GLU A 315 -9.76 11.18 -0.77
CA GLU A 315 -9.39 10.09 0.15
C GLU A 315 -10.50 9.06 0.32
N GLY A 316 -11.68 9.31 -0.23
CA GLY A 316 -12.79 8.38 -0.14
C GLY A 316 -13.93 8.69 -1.10
N LEU A 317 -14.56 7.63 -1.59
CA LEU A 317 -15.68 7.68 -2.53
C LEU A 317 -16.77 6.72 -2.10
N ARG A 318 -18.02 7.04 -2.46
CA ARG A 318 -19.17 6.15 -2.31
C ARG A 318 -20.04 6.20 -3.55
N HIS A 319 -20.47 5.04 -4.04
CA HIS A 319 -21.44 4.95 -5.13
C HIS A 319 -22.81 5.42 -4.65
N LYS A 320 -23.52 6.22 -5.45
CA LYS A 320 -24.86 6.73 -5.09
C LYS A 320 -25.97 5.67 -5.17
N LYS A 321 -25.89 4.79 -6.18
CA LYS A 321 -26.83 3.69 -6.43
C LYS A 321 -26.52 2.37 -5.71
N TYR A 322 -25.27 1.92 -5.74
CA TYR A 322 -24.86 0.61 -5.24
C TYR A 322 -24.28 0.69 -3.81
N PRO A 323 -24.38 -0.37 -3.00
CA PRO A 323 -23.74 -0.44 -1.69
C PRO A 323 -22.22 -0.63 -1.86
N ALA A 324 -21.55 0.37 -2.41
CA ALA A 324 -20.13 0.30 -2.73
C ALA A 324 -19.42 1.59 -2.32
N PHE A 325 -18.28 1.46 -1.65
CA PHE A 325 -17.48 2.59 -1.24
C PHE A 325 -16.00 2.23 -1.20
N SER A 326 -15.13 3.22 -1.07
CA SER A 326 -13.70 3.00 -0.95
C SER A 326 -12.97 4.13 -0.26
N VAL A 327 -11.78 3.84 0.26
CA VAL A 327 -10.87 4.79 0.89
C VAL A 327 -9.44 4.63 0.38
N GLN A 328 -8.74 5.76 0.21
CA GLN A 328 -7.39 5.81 -0.35
C GLN A 328 -6.31 5.48 0.68
N PHE A 329 -6.57 5.77 1.96
CA PHE A 329 -5.74 5.43 3.10
C PHE A 329 -5.97 3.98 3.58
N HIS A 330 -5.17 3.54 4.55
CA HIS A 330 -5.19 2.20 5.14
C HIS A 330 -5.91 2.23 6.51
N PRO A 331 -7.21 1.89 6.57
CA PRO A 331 -7.92 1.75 7.85
C PRO A 331 -7.37 0.59 8.70
N ASP A 332 -6.75 -0.41 8.06
CA ASP A 332 -6.01 -1.52 8.67
C ASP A 332 -4.70 -1.08 9.35
N SER A 333 -4.29 0.17 9.11
CA SER A 333 -3.13 0.79 9.71
C SER A 333 -1.85 -0.01 9.47
N THR A 334 -1.30 -0.61 10.53
CA THR A 334 -0.16 -1.53 10.55
C THR A 334 0.92 -1.23 9.51
N PRO A 335 1.77 -0.24 9.78
CA PRO A 335 1.79 0.59 11.00
C PRO A 335 0.92 1.85 10.86
N GLY A 336 0.57 2.47 11.99
CA GLY A 336 -0.08 3.77 12.02
C GLY A 336 -1.20 3.91 13.06
N PRO A 337 -1.92 5.04 13.05
CA PRO A 337 -3.03 5.34 13.96
C PRO A 337 -4.29 4.55 13.61
N HIS A 338 -5.07 4.18 14.63
CA HIS A 338 -6.24 3.31 14.51
C HIS A 338 -7.56 4.10 14.39
N ASP A 339 -7.48 5.41 14.15
CA ASP A 339 -8.60 6.34 14.18
C ASP A 339 -9.73 5.94 13.21
N GLU A 340 -9.39 5.29 12.09
CA GLU A 340 -10.32 4.91 11.01
C GLU A 340 -10.59 3.40 10.93
N GLU A 341 -10.29 2.61 11.98
CA GLU A 341 -10.63 1.17 12.01
C GLU A 341 -12.15 0.92 11.82
N GLY A 342 -12.99 1.88 12.23
CA GLY A 342 -14.46 1.82 12.13
C GLY A 342 -15.00 1.69 10.70
N ILE A 343 -14.17 1.93 9.68
CA ILE A 343 -14.55 1.72 8.28
C ILE A 343 -14.87 0.25 7.99
N PHE A 344 -14.16 -0.69 8.62
CA PHE A 344 -14.50 -2.11 8.51
C PHE A 344 -15.84 -2.43 9.15
N ASP A 345 -16.20 -1.77 10.26
CA ASP A 345 -17.50 -1.94 10.90
C ASP A 345 -18.63 -1.40 10.03
N TYR A 346 -18.41 -0.25 9.36
CA TYR A 346 -19.35 0.26 8.37
C TYR A 346 -19.57 -0.74 7.22
N PHE A 347 -18.51 -1.38 6.73
CA PHE A 347 -18.63 -2.43 5.71
C PHE A 347 -19.46 -3.62 6.20
N MET A 348 -19.25 -4.08 7.45
CA MET A 348 -20.05 -5.15 8.04
C MET A 348 -21.53 -4.77 8.19
N GLN A 349 -21.82 -3.54 8.62
CA GLN A 349 -23.19 -3.05 8.76
C GLN A 349 -23.91 -3.02 7.41
N MET A 350 -23.22 -2.58 6.35
CA MET A 350 -23.76 -2.56 4.99
C MET A 350 -24.12 -3.98 4.49
N ILE A 351 -23.30 -4.96 4.85
CA ILE A 351 -23.56 -6.37 4.56
C ILE A 351 -24.79 -6.88 5.32
N ASP A 352 -24.84 -6.66 6.64
CA ASP A 352 -25.92 -7.14 7.48
C ASP A 352 -27.27 -6.55 7.05
N GLN A 353 -27.33 -5.24 6.78
CA GLN A 353 -28.54 -4.56 6.30
C GLN A 353 -29.08 -5.17 5.01
N ARG A 354 -28.21 -5.53 4.07
CA ARG A 354 -28.64 -6.19 2.83
C ARG A 354 -29.23 -7.57 3.11
N LYS A 355 -28.59 -8.37 3.96
CA LYS A 355 -29.06 -9.72 4.30
C LYS A 355 -30.41 -9.66 5.03
N ASP A 356 -30.61 -8.68 5.90
CA ASP A 356 -31.90 -8.48 6.58
C ASP A 356 -33.02 -8.16 5.58
N VAL A 357 -32.75 -7.31 4.58
CA VAL A 357 -33.69 -7.02 3.50
C VAL A 357 -33.99 -8.26 2.66
N GLU A 358 -32.99 -9.06 2.30
CA GLU A 358 -33.17 -10.30 1.53
C GLU A 358 -33.94 -11.38 2.31
N ASN A 359 -33.78 -11.44 3.63
CA ASN A 359 -34.52 -12.36 4.50
C ASN A 359 -35.98 -11.94 4.77
N HIS A 360 -36.35 -10.70 4.43
CA HIS A 360 -37.66 -10.12 4.71
C HIS A 360 -38.43 -9.70 3.44
N ALA A 361 -37.82 -9.84 2.26
CA ALA A 361 -38.44 -9.72 0.94
C ALA A 361 -39.01 -11.07 0.48
#